data_AF-A0A966Q2M5-F1
#
_entry.id   AF-A0A966Q2M5-F1
#
_cell.length_a   1.000
_cell.length_b   1.000
_cell.length_c   1.000
_cell.angle_alpha   90.00
_cell.angle_beta   90.00
_cell.angle_gamma   90.00
#
_symmetry.space_group_name_H-M   'P 1'
#
loop_
_entity.id
_entity.type
_entity.pdbx_description
1 polymer ?
#
loop_
_entity_poly.entity_id
_entity_poly.type
_entity_poly.pdbx_seq_one_letter_code
_entity_poly.pdbx_strand_id
1 'polypeptide(L)'
;MKIKNWDKFQHFKHKSDMKWFKCYGRDLLNDPDFMKMDDVKQATLFKLWCLASESNGVLPNAYDIAFRLRKPIAFVEKILIELDTWFIKEENIDKLYTNYITDKIREDKIIKTIVRFDEFWNLYPPVRKTNKKGCMEKWKAKDLDLIADKVIGYVKTMKETKQWKEGFVPAPMTLINQERWEDGNMPTRKVWEGGI
;
A
#
# COMPACT_ATOMS: atom_id res chain seq x y z
N MET A 1 -0.26 8.06 -18.07
CA MET A 1 -0.40 6.94 -19.04
C MET A 1 0.53 5.80 -18.64
N LYS A 2 -0.01 4.58 -18.49
CA LYS A 2 0.76 3.39 -18.05
C LYS A 2 0.69 2.30 -19.11
N ILE A 3 1.76 1.52 -19.30
CA ILE A 3 1.73 0.32 -20.17
C ILE A 3 0.70 -0.67 -19.64
N LYS A 4 -0.17 -1.16 -20.53
CA LYS A 4 -1.19 -2.17 -20.22
C LYS A 4 -0.53 -3.46 -19.71
N ASN A 5 -1.13 -4.06 -18.67
CA ASN A 5 -0.67 -5.31 -18.07
C ASN A 5 0.78 -5.28 -17.56
N TRP A 6 1.32 -4.11 -17.19
CA TRP A 6 2.72 -3.97 -16.76
C TRP A 6 3.13 -4.95 -15.65
N ASP A 7 2.21 -5.26 -14.74
CA ASP A 7 2.47 -6.15 -13.61
C ASP A 7 2.84 -7.59 -14.05
N LYS A 8 2.48 -8.01 -15.27
CA LYS A 8 2.96 -9.27 -15.85
C LYS A 8 4.44 -9.23 -16.22
N PHE A 9 4.91 -8.07 -16.67
CA PHE A 9 6.29 -7.88 -17.14
C PHE A 9 7.27 -7.59 -15.99
N GLN A 10 6.77 -7.24 -14.81
CA GLN A 10 7.58 -6.98 -13.62
C GLN A 10 7.61 -8.21 -12.70
N HIS A 11 8.78 -8.83 -12.57
CA HIS A 11 8.95 -10.04 -11.74
C HIS A 11 9.18 -9.70 -10.26
N PHE A 12 9.72 -8.52 -9.95
CA PHE A 12 10.09 -8.14 -8.59
C PHE A 12 9.20 -7.03 -8.04
N LYS A 13 8.51 -7.31 -6.93
CA LYS A 13 7.57 -6.37 -6.29
C LYS A 13 8.24 -5.25 -5.46
N HIS A 14 9.55 -5.34 -5.16
CA HIS A 14 10.22 -4.51 -4.14
C HIS A 14 11.61 -3.96 -4.50
N LYS A 15 11.99 -3.85 -5.78
CA LYS A 15 13.25 -3.20 -6.15
C LYS A 15 13.00 -2.05 -7.10
N SER A 16 13.11 -0.82 -6.56
CA SER A 16 13.05 0.45 -7.30
C SER A 16 14.11 0.60 -8.38
N ASP A 17 15.11 -0.27 -8.42
CA ASP A 17 16.34 -0.09 -9.21
C ASP A 17 16.45 -1.02 -10.44
N MET A 18 15.47 -1.89 -10.69
CA MET A 18 15.60 -2.87 -11.78
C MET A 18 15.12 -2.27 -13.10
N LYS A 19 16.09 -1.79 -13.88
CA LYS A 19 15.94 -1.20 -15.23
C LYS A 19 15.62 -2.21 -16.35
N TRP A 20 15.19 -3.42 -15.99
CA TRP A 20 14.86 -4.48 -16.94
C TRP A 20 13.45 -5.00 -16.69
N PHE A 21 12.80 -5.45 -17.75
CA PHE A 21 11.47 -6.06 -17.70
C PHE A 21 11.48 -7.42 -18.42
N LYS A 22 10.58 -8.32 -18.02
CA LYS A 22 10.45 -9.64 -18.66
C LYS A 22 9.49 -9.54 -19.84
N CYS A 23 9.99 -9.81 -21.04
CA CYS A 23 9.16 -9.90 -22.24
C CYS A 23 8.73 -11.35 -22.49
N TYR A 24 7.43 -11.57 -22.68
CA TYR A 24 6.87 -12.87 -23.05
C TYR A 24 6.78 -12.97 -24.57
N GLY A 25 7.93 -13.23 -25.22
CA GLY A 25 8.02 -13.24 -26.68
C GLY A 25 7.02 -14.17 -27.38
N ARG A 26 6.71 -15.32 -26.79
CA ARG A 26 5.69 -16.24 -27.33
C ARG A 26 4.29 -15.61 -27.34
N ASP A 27 3.90 -14.98 -26.24
CA ASP A 27 2.58 -14.37 -26.13
C ASP A 27 2.49 -13.14 -27.04
N LEU A 28 3.57 -12.37 -27.12
CA LEU A 28 3.67 -11.19 -27.98
C LEU A 28 3.57 -11.54 -29.47
N LEU A 29 4.29 -12.58 -29.92
CA LEU A 29 4.26 -13.03 -31.31
C LEU A 29 2.95 -13.74 -31.68
N ASN A 30 2.17 -14.17 -30.69
CA ASN A 30 0.84 -14.74 -30.88
C ASN A 30 -0.28 -13.71 -30.70
N ASP A 31 0.03 -12.47 -30.34
CA ASP A 31 -0.94 -11.38 -30.20
C ASP A 31 -1.27 -10.80 -31.59
N PRO A 32 -2.51 -11.00 -32.10
CA PRO A 32 -2.87 -10.52 -33.43
C PRO A 32 -2.83 -9.00 -33.56
N ASP A 33 -3.12 -8.27 -32.49
CA ASP A 33 -3.10 -6.80 -32.49
C ASP A 33 -1.65 -6.31 -32.58
N PHE A 34 -0.71 -7.01 -31.94
CA PHE A 34 0.71 -6.70 -32.06
C PHE A 34 1.22 -6.96 -33.47
N MET A 35 0.92 -8.15 -34.00
CA MET A 35 1.43 -8.59 -35.31
C MET A 35 0.81 -7.84 -36.49
N LYS A 36 -0.37 -7.22 -36.31
CA LYS A 36 -1.00 -6.37 -37.33
C LYS A 36 -0.33 -4.99 -37.46
N MET A 37 0.41 -4.55 -36.45
CA MET A 37 1.13 -3.29 -36.50
C MET A 37 2.33 -3.38 -37.44
N ASP A 38 2.69 -2.25 -38.08
CA ASP A 38 3.96 -2.16 -38.81
C ASP A 38 5.18 -2.23 -37.86
N ASP A 39 6.34 -2.53 -38.44
CA ASP A 39 7.60 -2.68 -37.69
C ASP A 39 7.98 -1.43 -36.88
N VAL A 40 7.59 -0.23 -37.37
CA VAL A 40 7.88 1.03 -36.68
C VAL A 40 7.08 1.12 -35.39
N LYS A 41 5.80 0.77 -35.43
CA LYS A 41 4.93 0.70 -34.25
C LYS A 41 5.38 -0.38 -33.28
N GLN A 42 5.67 -1.59 -33.76
CA GLN A 42 6.15 -2.69 -32.92
C GLN A 42 7.45 -2.31 -32.19
N ALA A 43 8.44 -1.79 -32.92
CA ALA A 43 9.71 -1.35 -32.35
C ALA A 43 9.52 -0.16 -31.39
N THR A 44 8.61 0.77 -31.71
CA THR A 44 8.35 1.92 -30.84
C THR A 44 7.68 1.48 -29.55
N LEU A 45 6.67 0.59 -29.61
CA LEU A 45 6.03 0.02 -28.42
C LEU A 45 7.05 -0.67 -27.51
N PHE A 46 7.96 -1.46 -28.08
CA PHE A 46 9.02 -2.11 -27.31
C PHE A 46 9.96 -1.08 -26.63
N LYS A 47 10.33 -0.01 -27.34
CA LYS A 47 11.13 1.08 -26.73
C LYS A 47 10.36 1.81 -25.63
N LEU A 48 9.05 2.00 -25.79
CA LEU A 48 8.19 2.55 -24.74
C LEU A 48 8.19 1.65 -23.49
N TRP A 49 8.18 0.32 -23.65
CA TRP A 49 8.36 -0.61 -22.52
C TRP A 49 9.72 -0.45 -21.84
N CYS A 50 10.79 -0.23 -22.59
CA CYS A 50 12.10 0.09 -21.99
C CYS A 50 12.02 1.36 -21.13
N LEU A 51 11.43 2.45 -21.65
CA LEU A 51 11.25 3.69 -20.89
C LEU A 51 10.40 3.48 -19.63
N ALA A 52 9.30 2.73 -19.77
CA ALA A 52 8.37 2.46 -18.69
C ALA A 52 8.99 1.61 -17.57
N SER A 53 10.02 0.79 -17.88
CA SER A 53 10.72 -0.03 -16.90
C SER A 53 11.43 0.76 -15.81
N GLU A 54 11.78 2.01 -16.08
CA GLU A 54 12.42 2.91 -15.13
C GLU A 54 11.45 3.46 -14.07
N SER A 55 10.15 3.37 -14.32
CA SER A 55 9.12 3.98 -13.48
C SER A 55 7.88 3.08 -13.36
N ASN A 56 8.11 1.79 -13.13
CA ASN A 56 7.07 0.80 -12.84
C ASN A 56 5.89 0.82 -13.84
N GLY A 57 6.21 0.92 -15.13
CA GLY A 57 5.24 0.89 -16.21
C GLY A 57 4.67 2.24 -16.59
N VAL A 58 5.00 3.31 -15.87
CA VAL A 58 4.57 4.68 -16.17
C VAL A 58 5.45 5.22 -17.29
N LEU A 59 4.83 5.85 -18.29
CA LEU A 59 5.59 6.53 -19.34
C LEU A 59 5.88 7.97 -18.94
N PRO A 60 7.08 8.51 -19.28
CA PRO A 60 7.35 9.92 -19.14
C PRO A 60 6.51 10.75 -20.13
N ASN A 61 6.56 12.08 -20.03
CA ASN A 61 5.79 12.94 -20.94
C ASN A 61 6.30 12.82 -22.40
N ALA A 62 5.49 13.28 -23.36
CA ALA A 62 5.79 13.15 -24.79
C ALA A 62 7.12 13.82 -25.21
N TYR A 63 7.49 14.94 -24.56
CA TYR A 63 8.75 15.63 -24.81
C TYR A 63 9.96 14.77 -24.43
N ASP A 64 9.94 14.17 -23.23
CA ASP A 64 11.00 13.29 -22.76
C ASP A 64 11.10 12.02 -23.61
N ILE A 65 9.95 11.46 -24.03
CA ILE A 65 9.92 10.32 -24.96
C ILE A 65 10.58 10.72 -26.29
N ALA A 66 10.21 11.87 -26.87
CA ALA A 66 10.76 12.37 -28.13
C ALA A 66 12.28 12.56 -28.05
N PHE A 67 12.75 13.20 -26.98
CA PHE A 67 14.17 13.36 -26.72
C PHE A 67 14.86 11.99 -26.66
N ARG A 68 14.36 11.06 -25.85
CA ARG A 68 15.03 9.76 -25.62
C ARG A 68 14.99 8.82 -26.82
N LEU A 69 13.92 8.87 -27.61
CA LEU A 69 13.80 8.10 -28.85
C LEU A 69 14.52 8.77 -30.03
N ARG A 70 15.01 10.01 -29.87
CA ARG A 70 15.58 10.86 -30.93
C ARG A 70 14.60 10.99 -32.10
N LYS A 71 13.34 11.30 -31.79
CA LYS A 71 12.26 11.47 -32.75
C LYS A 71 11.61 12.84 -32.60
N PRO A 72 10.99 13.39 -33.66
CA PRO A 72 10.18 14.60 -33.55
C PRO A 72 9.02 14.40 -32.57
N ILE A 73 8.67 15.43 -31.80
CA ILE A 73 7.54 15.36 -30.86
C ILE A 73 6.21 15.03 -31.54
N ALA A 74 5.95 15.60 -32.73
CA ALA A 74 4.76 15.31 -33.52
C ALA A 74 4.66 13.82 -33.92
N PHE A 75 5.80 13.17 -34.18
CA PHE A 75 5.82 11.72 -34.43
C PHE A 75 5.43 10.94 -33.17
N VAL A 76 5.95 11.35 -32.00
CA VAL A 76 5.64 10.70 -30.72
C VAL A 76 4.16 10.89 -30.37
N GLU A 77 3.62 12.10 -30.48
CA GLU A 77 2.20 12.34 -30.20
C GLU A 77 1.30 11.49 -31.10
N LYS A 78 1.61 11.43 -32.40
CA LYS A 78 0.90 10.58 -33.35
C LYS A 78 0.96 9.10 -32.94
N ILE A 79 2.15 8.58 -32.64
CA ILE A 79 2.30 7.14 -32.36
C ILE A 79 1.69 6.75 -31.02
N LEU A 80 1.67 7.66 -30.03
CA LEU A 80 0.99 7.40 -28.75
C LEU A 80 -0.53 7.30 -28.93
N ILE A 81 -1.11 8.07 -29.85
CA ILE A 81 -2.53 7.96 -30.21
C ILE A 81 -2.80 6.64 -30.94
N GLU A 82 -1.95 6.28 -31.90
CA GLU A 82 -2.10 5.02 -32.67
C GLU A 82 -1.92 3.76 -31.80
N LEU A 83 -1.13 3.86 -30.72
CA LEU A 83 -0.87 2.77 -29.77
C LEU A 83 -1.79 2.80 -28.53
N ASP A 84 -2.83 3.63 -28.52
CA ASP A 84 -3.66 3.87 -27.33
C ASP A 84 -4.17 2.61 -26.62
N THR A 85 -4.53 1.57 -27.39
CA THR A 85 -5.03 0.29 -26.89
C THR A 85 -4.00 -0.49 -26.05
N TRP A 86 -2.72 -0.15 -26.18
CA TRP A 86 -1.59 -0.68 -25.42
C TRP A 86 -1.32 0.07 -24.12
N PHE A 87 -2.09 1.13 -23.86
CA PHE A 87 -1.97 1.95 -22.67
C PHE A 87 -3.24 1.91 -21.83
N ILE A 88 -3.06 2.16 -20.55
CA ILE A 88 -4.15 2.46 -19.64
C ILE A 88 -4.20 3.99 -19.54
N LYS A 89 -5.25 4.57 -20.13
CA LYS A 89 -5.67 5.95 -19.89
C LYS A 89 -6.32 6.02 -18.51
N GLU A 90 -5.99 7.06 -17.76
CA GLU A 90 -6.47 7.29 -16.41
C GLU A 90 -7.94 7.75 -16.43
N GLU A 91 -8.85 6.89 -16.89
CA GLU A 91 -10.31 7.10 -16.84
C GLU A 91 -11.06 5.92 -16.20
N ASN A 92 -10.36 4.83 -15.88
CA ASN A 92 -10.92 3.72 -15.10
C ASN A 92 -9.89 3.20 -14.09
N ILE A 93 -9.22 4.15 -13.44
CA ILE A 93 -8.43 3.92 -12.24
C ILE A 93 -9.31 3.17 -11.23
N ASP A 94 -10.56 3.57 -10.99
CA ASP A 94 -11.35 3.00 -9.88
C ASP A 94 -11.63 1.50 -9.97
N LYS A 95 -11.88 0.89 -11.15
CA LYS A 95 -12.15 -0.57 -11.24
C LYS A 95 -10.89 -1.43 -11.24
N LEU A 96 -9.81 -0.96 -11.87
CA LEU A 96 -8.51 -1.65 -11.82
C LEU A 96 -7.87 -1.46 -10.45
N TYR A 97 -7.99 -0.28 -9.84
CA TYR A 97 -7.61 -0.03 -8.46
C TYR A 97 -8.51 -0.82 -7.53
N THR A 98 -9.81 -0.97 -7.72
CA THR A 98 -10.62 -1.79 -6.80
C THR A 98 -10.16 -3.25 -6.80
N ASN A 99 -9.91 -3.83 -7.98
CA ASN A 99 -9.44 -5.23 -8.09
C ASN A 99 -7.97 -5.40 -7.64
N TYR A 100 -7.09 -4.47 -8.03
CA TYR A 100 -5.71 -4.41 -7.57
C TYR A 100 -5.63 -4.10 -6.08
N ILE A 101 -6.47 -3.24 -5.53
CA ILE A 101 -6.59 -2.97 -4.09
C ILE A 101 -7.11 -4.22 -3.40
N THR A 102 -8.11 -4.95 -3.91
CA THR A 102 -8.55 -6.20 -3.25
C THR A 102 -7.51 -7.31 -3.30
N ASP A 103 -6.74 -7.42 -4.39
CA ASP A 103 -5.71 -8.45 -4.53
C ASP A 103 -4.39 -8.05 -3.85
N LYS A 104 -4.08 -6.75 -3.82
CA LYS A 104 -2.97 -6.18 -3.05
C LYS A 104 -3.32 -6.07 -1.57
N ILE A 105 -4.56 -5.87 -1.13
CA ILE A 105 -4.98 -5.97 0.28
C ILE A 105 -4.73 -7.40 0.81
N ARG A 106 -4.80 -8.42 -0.06
CA ARG A 106 -4.42 -9.79 0.30
C ARG A 106 -2.90 -10.01 0.42
N GLU A 107 -2.05 -9.18 -0.19
CA GLU A 107 -0.57 -9.33 -0.17
C GLU A 107 0.19 -8.22 0.61
N ASP A 108 -0.29 -6.98 0.66
CA ASP A 108 0.27 -5.78 1.31
C ASP A 108 -0.19 -5.63 2.77
N LYS A 109 -0.19 -6.73 3.52
CA LYS A 109 -0.31 -6.68 4.99
C LYS A 109 0.86 -5.95 5.66
N ILE A 110 1.84 -5.41 4.92
CA ILE A 110 3.17 -5.11 5.46
C ILE A 110 3.55 -3.61 5.46
N ILE A 111 2.92 -2.71 4.69
CA ILE A 111 3.35 -1.29 4.69
C ILE A 111 2.17 -0.30 4.54
N LYS A 112 1.42 -0.05 5.63
CA LYS A 112 0.88 1.28 6.06
C LYS A 112 -0.04 1.26 7.31
N THR A 113 0.10 0.30 8.21
CA THR A 113 -0.76 0.10 9.40
C THR A 113 -0.30 0.90 10.64
N ILE A 114 -0.02 2.20 10.52
CA ILE A 114 0.24 3.06 11.70
C ILE A 114 -0.61 4.33 11.71
N VAL A 115 -1.58 4.45 10.81
CA VAL A 115 -2.37 5.70 10.64
C VAL A 115 -3.10 6.04 11.93
N ARG A 116 -3.58 5.02 12.66
CA ARG A 116 -4.37 5.20 13.89
C ARG A 116 -3.55 5.05 15.16
N PHE A 117 -2.23 4.89 15.05
CA PHE A 117 -1.36 4.86 16.21
C PHE A 117 -1.40 6.18 17.00
N ASP A 118 -1.42 7.34 16.33
CA ASP A 118 -1.48 8.62 17.04
C ASP A 118 -2.83 8.83 17.74
N GLU A 119 -3.93 8.31 17.20
CA GLU A 119 -5.24 8.33 17.89
C GLU A 119 -5.18 7.52 19.19
N PHE A 120 -4.66 6.29 19.12
CA PHE A 120 -4.40 5.46 20.30
C PHE A 120 -3.48 6.17 21.31
N TRP A 121 -2.35 6.71 20.83
CA TRP A 121 -1.34 7.36 21.65
C TRP A 121 -1.90 8.60 22.38
N ASN A 122 -2.83 9.31 21.75
CA ASN A 122 -3.42 10.52 22.30
C ASN A 122 -4.50 10.29 23.35
N LEU A 123 -5.00 9.06 23.51
CA LEU A 123 -5.93 8.72 24.61
C LEU A 123 -5.26 8.67 25.98
N TYR A 124 -3.94 8.41 26.03
CA TYR A 124 -3.21 8.27 27.28
C TYR A 124 -2.87 9.63 27.92
N PRO A 125 -2.87 9.73 29.27
CA PRO A 125 -2.37 10.90 29.96
C PRO A 125 -0.84 11.05 29.77
N PRO A 126 -0.28 12.27 29.74
CA PRO A 126 1.14 12.52 29.48
C PRO A 126 2.10 11.71 30.36
N VAL A 127 1.79 11.56 31.65
CA VAL A 127 2.56 10.76 32.63
C VAL A 127 2.69 9.27 32.28
N ARG A 128 1.85 8.74 31.39
CA ARG A 128 1.91 7.33 30.94
C ARG A 128 2.47 7.16 29.53
N LYS A 129 2.72 8.24 28.80
CA LYS A 129 3.22 8.22 27.41
C LYS A 129 4.73 7.96 27.37
N THR A 130 5.15 6.75 27.75
CA THR A 130 6.56 6.32 27.72
C THR A 130 6.84 5.38 26.53
N ASN A 131 8.06 5.43 25.99
CA ASN A 131 8.51 4.57 24.88
C ASN A 131 7.62 4.63 23.61
N LYS A 132 7.36 5.84 23.07
CA LYS A 132 6.52 6.03 21.86
C LYS A 132 7.00 5.17 20.68
N LYS A 133 8.32 5.15 20.43
CA LYS A 133 8.93 4.38 19.34
C LYS A 133 8.65 2.88 19.47
N GLY A 134 8.91 2.29 20.64
CA GLY A 134 8.66 0.87 20.87
C GLY A 134 7.17 0.50 20.80
N CYS A 135 6.29 1.39 21.26
CA CYS A 135 4.84 1.20 21.12
C CYS A 135 4.41 1.23 19.64
N MET A 136 4.95 2.16 18.85
CA MET A 136 4.67 2.29 17.42
C MET A 136 5.18 1.09 16.63
N GLU A 137 6.39 0.61 16.94
CA GLU A 137 6.96 -0.60 16.32
C GLU A 137 6.11 -1.84 16.62
N LYS A 138 5.65 -1.99 17.87
CA LYS A 138 4.74 -3.09 18.25
C LYS A 138 3.35 -2.95 17.64
N TRP A 139 2.81 -1.73 17.54
CA TRP A 139 1.56 -1.44 16.87
C TRP A 139 1.59 -1.90 15.41
N LYS A 140 2.66 -1.54 14.70
CA LYS A 140 2.93 -2.00 13.34
C LYS A 140 3.10 -3.52 13.28
N ALA A 141 3.92 -4.10 14.16
CA ALA A 141 4.25 -5.53 14.12
C ALA A 141 3.07 -6.45 14.41
N LYS A 142 2.07 -5.98 15.18
CA LYS A 142 0.85 -6.72 15.50
C LYS A 142 -0.34 -6.34 14.61
N ASP A 143 -0.12 -5.54 13.56
CA ASP A 143 -1.16 -5.05 12.67
C ASP A 143 -2.35 -4.38 13.40
N LEU A 144 -2.07 -3.66 14.50
CA LEU A 144 -3.13 -3.13 15.38
C LEU A 144 -3.99 -2.06 14.69
N ASP A 145 -3.50 -1.45 13.61
CA ASP A 145 -4.29 -0.53 12.78
C ASP A 145 -5.50 -1.23 12.15
N LEU A 146 -5.39 -2.52 11.82
CA LEU A 146 -6.50 -3.32 11.25
C LEU A 146 -7.62 -3.54 12.27
N ILE A 147 -7.29 -3.50 13.55
CA ILE A 147 -8.23 -3.65 14.67
C ILE A 147 -8.28 -2.38 15.53
N ALA A 148 -7.93 -1.23 14.96
CA ALA A 148 -7.75 0.02 15.70
C ALA A 148 -9.03 0.41 16.44
N ASP A 149 -10.21 0.24 15.83
CA ASP A 149 -11.49 0.53 16.49
C ASP A 149 -11.70 -0.30 17.76
N LYS A 150 -11.28 -1.58 17.75
CA LYS A 150 -11.34 -2.46 18.92
C LYS A 150 -10.38 -2.00 20.02
N VAL A 151 -9.12 -1.74 19.65
CA VAL A 151 -8.07 -1.34 20.60
C VAL A 151 -8.38 0.05 21.20
N ILE A 152 -8.70 1.02 20.36
CA ILE A 152 -9.00 2.41 20.75
C ILE A 152 -10.33 2.46 21.51
N GLY A 153 -11.34 1.71 21.07
CA GLY A 153 -12.62 1.58 21.77
C GLY A 153 -12.42 1.09 23.20
N TYR A 154 -11.62 0.03 23.39
CA TYR A 154 -11.29 -0.47 24.72
C TYR A 154 -10.61 0.59 25.61
N VAL A 155 -9.65 1.35 25.07
CA VAL A 155 -8.99 2.43 25.82
C VAL A 155 -9.98 3.55 26.19
N LYS A 156 -10.92 3.89 25.30
CA LYS A 156 -12.00 4.86 25.59
C LYS A 156 -12.87 4.37 26.75
N THR A 157 -13.28 3.10 26.76
CA THR A 157 -14.03 2.51 27.87
C THR A 157 -13.23 2.52 29.18
N MET A 158 -11.94 2.17 29.14
CA MET A 158 -11.08 2.23 30.32
C MET A 158 -10.98 3.64 30.90
N LYS A 159 -10.92 4.67 30.06
CA LYS A 159 -10.82 6.08 30.46
C LYS A 159 -12.01 6.54 31.32
N GLU A 160 -13.15 5.88 31.18
CA GLU A 160 -14.36 6.20 31.95
C GLU A 160 -14.35 5.57 33.35
N THR A 161 -13.54 4.53 33.56
CA THR A 161 -13.45 3.80 34.84
C THR A 161 -12.89 4.65 35.98
N LYS A 162 -13.34 4.35 37.21
CA LYS A 162 -12.83 4.98 38.43
C LYS A 162 -11.31 4.82 38.58
N GLN A 163 -10.77 3.63 38.27
CA GLN A 163 -9.34 3.34 38.34
C GLN A 163 -8.51 4.25 37.43
N TRP A 164 -8.96 4.50 36.20
CA TRP A 164 -8.25 5.39 35.30
C TRP A 164 -8.25 6.83 35.81
N LYS A 165 -9.39 7.30 36.32
CA LYS A 165 -9.54 8.65 36.90
C LYS A 165 -8.70 8.84 38.17
N GLU A 166 -8.48 7.79 38.94
CA GLU A 166 -7.61 7.76 40.12
C GLU A 166 -6.11 7.56 39.78
N GLY A 167 -5.75 7.52 38.49
CA GLY A 167 -4.36 7.46 38.03
C GLY A 167 -3.80 6.05 37.84
N PHE A 168 -4.58 4.98 38.07
CA PHE A 168 -4.19 3.59 37.85
C PHE A 168 -4.29 3.17 36.37
N VAL A 169 -3.64 3.93 35.51
CA VAL A 169 -3.66 3.73 34.05
C VAL A 169 -2.57 2.74 33.65
N PRO A 170 -2.83 1.65 32.89
CA PRO A 170 -1.75 0.78 32.41
C PRO A 170 -0.82 1.53 31.44
N ALA A 171 0.44 1.11 31.28
CA ALA A 171 1.29 1.71 30.24
C ALA A 171 0.80 1.30 28.83
N PRO A 172 0.92 2.16 27.79
CA PRO A 172 0.52 1.83 26.42
C PRO A 172 1.19 0.54 25.91
N MET A 173 2.49 0.38 26.20
CA MET A 173 3.26 -0.82 25.84
C MET A 173 2.72 -2.09 26.51
N THR A 174 2.29 -1.99 27.78
CA THR A 174 1.72 -3.12 28.52
C THR A 174 0.41 -3.56 27.88
N LEU A 175 -0.44 -2.61 27.51
CA LEU A 175 -1.71 -2.90 26.85
C LEU A 175 -1.48 -3.57 25.48
N ILE A 176 -0.54 -3.06 24.68
CA ILE A 176 -0.16 -3.64 23.37
C ILE A 176 0.42 -5.05 23.52
N ASN A 177 1.34 -5.25 24.46
CA ASN A 177 2.02 -6.54 24.63
C ASN A 177 1.06 -7.63 25.12
N GLN A 178 0.19 -7.29 26.08
CA GLN A 178 -0.76 -8.23 26.69
C GLN A 178 -2.08 -8.34 25.92
N GLU A 179 -2.28 -7.58 24.85
CA GLU A 179 -3.48 -7.62 24.02
C GLU A 179 -4.77 -7.50 24.85
N ARG A 180 -4.77 -6.62 25.86
CA ARG A 180 -5.81 -6.57 26.91
C ARG A 180 -7.24 -6.32 26.41
N TRP A 181 -7.39 -5.91 25.14
CA TRP A 181 -8.68 -5.80 24.48
C TRP A 181 -9.31 -7.17 24.14
N GLU A 182 -8.55 -8.26 24.24
CA GLU A 182 -9.03 -9.64 24.08
C GLU A 182 -9.54 -10.25 25.38
N ASP A 183 -9.19 -9.69 26.54
CA ASP A 183 -9.58 -10.22 27.87
C ASP A 183 -11.10 -10.12 28.15
N GLY A 184 -11.89 -9.62 27.21
CA GLY A 184 -13.32 -9.35 27.36
C GLY A 184 -13.59 -8.13 28.26
N ASN A 185 -14.86 -7.90 28.61
CA ASN A 185 -15.22 -6.82 29.53
C ASN A 185 -14.35 -6.90 30.79
N MET A 186 -13.75 -5.76 31.15
CA MET A 186 -12.76 -5.60 32.23
C MET A 186 -13.04 -6.56 33.39
N PRO A 187 -12.04 -7.34 33.86
CA PRO A 187 -12.24 -8.21 35.00
C PRO A 187 -12.75 -7.37 36.18
N THR A 188 -14.03 -7.55 36.53
CA THR A 188 -14.54 -7.10 37.82
C THR A 188 -13.67 -7.80 38.85
N ARG A 189 -12.83 -7.05 39.57
CA ARG A 189 -12.20 -7.59 40.78
C ARG A 189 -13.34 -8.14 41.61
N LYS A 190 -13.36 -9.46 41.86
CA LYS A 190 -14.15 -9.97 42.97
C LYS A 190 -13.63 -9.23 44.20
N VAL A 191 -14.53 -8.50 44.86
CA VAL A 191 -14.26 -7.97 46.19
C VAL A 191 -13.79 -9.17 47.01
N TRP A 192 -12.67 -9.01 47.71
CA TRP A 192 -12.08 -10.08 48.49
C TRP A 192 -13.03 -10.39 49.65
N GLU A 193 -13.97 -11.30 49.43
CA GLU A 193 -14.88 -11.85 50.44
C GLU A 193 -14.18 -13.01 51.14
N GLY A 194 -13.35 -12.72 52.13
CA GLY A 194 -12.87 -13.77 53.03
C GLY A 194 -11.43 -13.65 53.47
N GLY A 195 -11.24 -12.88 54.52
CA GLY A 195 -10.24 -13.16 55.54
C GLY A 195 -10.79 -12.68 56.88
N ILE A 196 -11.64 -13.53 57.46
CA ILE A 196 -11.77 -13.64 58.91
C ILE A 196 -10.56 -14.46 59.38
#